data_AF-A0A3B6J056-F1
#
_entry.id   AF-A0A3B6J056-F1
#
_cell.length_a   1.000
_cell.length_b   1.000
_cell.length_c   1.000
_cell.angle_alpha   90.00
_cell.angle_beta   90.00
_cell.angle_gamma   90.00
#
_symmetry.space_group_name_H-M   'P 1'
#
loop_
_entity.id
_entity.type
_entity.pdbx_description
1 polymer ?
#
loop_
_entity_poly.entity_id
_entity_poly.type
_entity_poly.pdbx_seq_one_letter_code
_entity_poly.pdbx_strand_id
1 'polypeptide(L)'
;MLYKIHSHAEIQALQARTDELGHSNEHMDVKLVSLESVRIARESYALLRPLIMESRSWECPELDSLSDVAGLSLEIQKLEHDVLPQLTVQEAKLERGALEALLLMKSSAAKLLPMSKCLKEALGVVLAEDVKMLSIVLSDTAVHVLKGKFNSGLLQERVPWLVELVTDVLETPVRFCDTRKRKYSDE
;
A
#
# COMPACT_ATOMS: atom_id res chain seq x y z
N MET A 1 6.19 12.86 -26.04
CA MET A 1 7.26 13.06 -25.03
C MET A 1 7.21 11.93 -24.00
N LEU A 2 8.36 11.44 -23.51
CA LEU A 2 8.41 10.45 -22.41
C LEU A 2 8.86 11.15 -21.13
N TYR A 3 8.04 11.09 -20.08
CA TYR A 3 8.34 11.62 -18.75
C TYR A 3 8.48 10.46 -17.77
N LYS A 4 9.62 10.35 -17.08
CA LYS A 4 9.86 9.29 -16.10
C LYS A 4 9.71 9.83 -14.69
N ILE A 5 9.01 9.08 -13.86
CA ILE A 5 8.77 9.40 -12.45
C ILE A 5 9.44 8.35 -11.59
N HIS A 6 10.35 8.79 -10.74
CA HIS A 6 11.11 7.98 -9.78
C HIS A 6 10.74 8.29 -8.33
N SER A 7 9.97 9.35 -8.09
CA SER A 7 9.66 9.90 -6.78
C SER A 7 8.28 10.58 -6.74
N HIS A 8 7.69 10.66 -5.55
CA HIS A 8 6.48 11.45 -5.31
C HIS A 8 6.68 12.93 -5.64
N ALA A 9 7.87 13.46 -5.32
CA ALA A 9 8.22 14.85 -5.62
C ALA A 9 8.17 15.16 -7.14
N GLU A 10 8.53 14.22 -8.00
CA GLU A 10 8.40 14.39 -9.45
C GLU A 10 6.94 14.37 -9.92
N ILE A 11 6.03 13.66 -9.24
CA ILE A 11 4.58 13.74 -9.49
C ILE A 11 4.08 15.14 -9.13
N GLN A 12 4.50 15.69 -7.97
CA GLN A 12 4.14 17.04 -7.57
C GLN A 12 4.66 18.08 -8.56
N ALA A 13 5.91 17.95 -9.00
CA ALA A 13 6.51 18.83 -10.00
C ALA A 13 5.79 18.74 -11.35
N LEU A 14 5.35 17.54 -11.75
CA LEU A 14 4.54 17.34 -12.95
C LEU A 14 3.18 18.04 -12.81
N GLN A 15 2.51 17.86 -11.68
CA GLN A 15 1.22 18.50 -11.40
C GLN A 15 1.31 20.03 -11.46
N ALA A 16 2.36 20.61 -10.87
CA ALA A 16 2.58 22.07 -10.87
C ALA A 16 2.81 22.65 -12.27
N ARG A 17 3.22 21.82 -13.23
CA ARG A 17 3.50 22.20 -14.62
C ARG A 17 2.40 21.77 -15.59
N THR A 18 1.27 21.28 -15.07
CA THR A 18 0.16 20.78 -15.91
C THR A 18 -0.39 21.86 -16.81
N ASP A 19 -0.50 23.11 -16.33
CA ASP A 19 -1.01 24.20 -17.17
C ASP A 19 -0.04 24.52 -18.33
N GLU A 20 1.27 24.52 -18.06
CA GLU A 20 2.29 24.74 -19.08
C GLU A 20 2.33 23.62 -20.13
N LEU A 21 2.18 22.37 -19.68
CA LEU A 21 2.30 21.17 -20.51
C LEU A 21 0.97 20.79 -21.19
N GLY A 22 -0.16 21.06 -20.55
CA GLY A 22 -1.52 20.73 -20.98
C GLY A 22 -2.05 21.62 -22.10
N HIS A 23 -1.38 22.74 -22.39
CA HIS A 23 -1.61 23.54 -23.59
C HIS A 23 -0.93 22.98 -24.84
N SER A 24 -0.03 21.99 -24.68
CA SER A 24 0.55 21.29 -25.82
C SER A 24 -0.36 20.10 -26.20
N ASN A 25 -0.80 20.05 -27.46
CA ASN A 25 -1.52 18.88 -28.01
C ASN A 25 -0.58 17.66 -28.21
N GLU A 26 0.60 17.65 -27.57
CA GLU A 26 1.58 16.60 -27.73
C GLU A 26 1.22 15.40 -26.86
N HIS A 27 1.36 14.20 -27.42
CA HIS A 27 1.21 12.96 -26.67
C HIS A 27 2.28 12.85 -25.59
N MET A 28 1.89 12.56 -24.35
CA MET A 28 2.82 12.38 -23.24
C MET A 28 2.70 11.00 -22.61
N ASP A 29 3.76 10.21 -22.72
CA ASP A 29 3.92 8.96 -21.99
C ASP A 29 4.49 9.28 -20.61
N VAL A 30 3.71 9.09 -19.56
CA VAL A 30 4.19 9.16 -18.18
C VAL A 30 4.51 7.75 -17.72
N LYS A 31 5.80 7.48 -17.49
CA LYS A 31 6.28 6.20 -16.99
C LYS A 31 6.59 6.31 -15.51
N LEU A 32 5.78 5.68 -14.67
CA LEU A 32 6.07 5.55 -13.25
C LEU A 32 7.06 4.39 -13.06
N VAL A 33 8.26 4.70 -12.61
CA VAL A 33 9.35 3.73 -12.44
C VAL A 33 9.45 3.27 -10.99
N SER A 34 9.39 4.21 -10.06
CA SER A 34 9.53 3.93 -8.64
C SER A 34 8.81 4.95 -7.78
N LEU A 35 8.59 4.56 -6.53
CA LEU A 35 8.17 5.40 -5.42
C LEU A 35 9.04 5.09 -4.20
N GLU A 36 9.23 6.10 -3.37
CA GLU A 36 10.08 6.07 -2.19
C GLU A 36 9.62 5.00 -1.20
N SER A 37 8.29 4.85 -1.05
CA SER A 37 7.71 3.86 -0.15
C SER A 37 6.24 3.56 -0.49
N VAL A 38 5.70 2.47 0.05
CA VAL A 38 4.26 2.15 -0.01
C VAL A 38 3.45 3.28 0.62
N ARG A 39 3.93 3.86 1.73
CA ARG A 39 3.25 4.91 2.49
C ARG A 39 2.75 6.08 1.63
N ILE A 40 3.55 6.49 0.65
CA ILE A 40 3.26 7.67 -0.19
C ILE A 40 2.49 7.31 -1.48
N ALA A 41 2.16 6.04 -1.69
CA ALA A 41 1.52 5.58 -2.91
C ALA A 41 0.09 6.12 -3.05
N ARG A 42 -0.63 6.28 -1.93
CA ARG A 42 -1.99 6.80 -1.93
C ARG A 42 -2.03 8.25 -2.38
N GLU A 43 -1.16 9.09 -1.83
CA GLU A 43 -1.01 10.49 -2.21
C GLU A 43 -0.56 10.60 -3.66
N SER A 44 0.45 9.80 -4.04
CA SER A 44 0.94 9.73 -5.43
C SER A 44 -0.17 9.40 -6.43
N TYR A 45 -1.01 8.40 -6.13
CA TYR A 45 -2.14 8.03 -6.96
C TYR A 45 -3.17 9.15 -7.07
N ALA A 46 -3.50 9.79 -5.95
CA ALA A 46 -4.47 10.88 -5.93
C ALA A 46 -4.01 12.09 -6.77
N LEU A 47 -2.70 12.35 -6.84
CA LEU A 47 -2.13 13.41 -7.67
C LEU A 47 -2.04 13.01 -9.15
N LEU A 48 -1.59 11.79 -9.44
CA LEU A 48 -1.33 11.37 -10.82
C LEU A 48 -2.60 11.00 -11.59
N ARG A 49 -3.58 10.37 -10.93
CA ARG A 49 -4.84 9.93 -11.54
C ARG A 49 -5.57 11.03 -12.32
N PRO A 50 -5.86 12.22 -11.76
CA PRO A 50 -6.58 13.26 -12.51
C PRO A 50 -5.78 13.72 -13.74
N LEU A 51 -4.46 13.83 -13.63
CA LEU A 51 -3.60 14.24 -14.76
C LEU A 51 -3.74 13.29 -15.96
N ILE A 52 -3.81 11.99 -15.70
CA ILE A 52 -3.96 10.97 -16.74
C ILE A 52 -5.41 10.86 -17.24
N MET A 53 -6.40 10.98 -16.35
CA MET A 53 -7.81 10.80 -16.73
C MET A 53 -8.44 12.02 -17.40
N GLU A 54 -7.99 13.23 -17.07
CA GLU A 54 -8.55 14.47 -17.61
C GLU A 54 -7.87 14.88 -18.92
N SER A 55 -6.62 14.44 -19.12
CA SER A 55 -5.91 14.62 -20.39
C SER A 55 -6.21 13.49 -21.36
N ARG A 56 -6.64 13.83 -22.59
CA ARG A 56 -6.84 12.83 -23.66
C ARG A 56 -5.55 12.39 -24.33
N SER A 57 -4.43 13.06 -24.05
CA SER A 57 -3.14 12.82 -24.71
C SER A 57 -2.07 12.27 -23.77
N TRP A 58 -2.40 12.01 -22.50
CA TRP A 58 -1.46 11.48 -21.51
C TRP A 58 -1.78 10.02 -21.20
N GLU A 59 -0.75 9.20 -21.13
CA GLU A 59 -0.88 7.78 -20.80
C GLU A 59 0.08 7.39 -19.67
N CYS A 60 -0.39 6.56 -18.74
CA CYS A 60 0.42 5.97 -17.68
C CYS A 60 0.07 4.49 -17.54
N PRO A 61 0.83 3.57 -18.18
CA PRO A 61 0.57 2.13 -18.11
C PRO A 61 0.63 1.55 -16.70
N GLU A 62 1.36 2.19 -15.79
CA GLU A 62 1.53 1.74 -14.41
C GLU A 62 0.45 2.29 -13.45
N LEU A 63 -0.53 3.06 -13.94
CA LEU A 63 -1.55 3.69 -13.10
C LEU A 63 -2.41 2.66 -12.33
N ASP A 64 -2.75 1.53 -12.95
CA ASP A 64 -3.50 0.44 -12.29
C ASP A 64 -2.67 -0.18 -11.17
N SER A 65 -1.38 -0.45 -11.43
CA SER A 65 -0.47 -0.95 -10.40
C SER A 65 -0.30 0.06 -9.26
N LEU A 66 -0.24 1.35 -9.57
CA LEU A 66 -0.21 2.41 -8.55
C LEU A 66 -1.51 2.43 -7.72
N SER A 67 -2.67 2.20 -8.35
CA SER A 67 -3.95 2.08 -7.65
C SER A 67 -3.95 0.90 -6.67
N ASP A 68 -3.39 -0.25 -7.06
CA ASP A 68 -3.26 -1.41 -6.16
C ASP A 68 -2.39 -1.09 -4.94
N VAL A 69 -1.25 -0.43 -5.14
CA VAL A 69 -0.36 -0.02 -4.04
C VAL A 69 -1.00 1.07 -3.18
N ALA A 70 -1.74 2.00 -3.77
CA ALA A 70 -2.50 3.00 -3.02
C ALA A 70 -3.57 2.34 -2.13
N GLY A 71 -4.23 1.29 -2.64
CA GLY A 71 -5.16 0.46 -1.87
C GLY A 71 -4.49 -0.28 -0.72
N LEU A 72 -3.29 -0.85 -0.96
CA LEU A 72 -2.46 -1.44 0.09
C LEU A 72 -2.10 -0.39 1.16
N SER A 73 -1.52 0.74 0.76
CA SER A 73 -1.11 1.84 1.64
C SER A 73 -2.25 2.25 2.56
N LEU A 74 -3.45 2.44 1.99
CA LEU A 74 -4.65 2.79 2.77
C LEU A 74 -4.97 1.74 3.83
N GLU A 75 -4.90 0.45 3.50
CA GLU A 75 -5.26 -0.60 4.45
C GLU A 75 -4.19 -0.77 5.54
N ILE A 76 -2.90 -0.61 5.21
CA ILE A 76 -1.82 -0.69 6.20
C ILE A 76 -1.79 0.54 7.11
N GLN A 77 -2.03 1.75 6.59
CA GLN A 77 -2.12 2.96 7.42
C GLN A 77 -3.29 2.92 8.41
N LYS A 78 -4.41 2.25 8.07
CA LYS A 78 -5.48 1.99 9.06
C LYS A 78 -5.00 1.11 10.21
N LEU A 79 -4.17 0.10 9.94
CA LEU A 79 -3.57 -0.69 11.01
C LEU A 79 -2.68 0.19 11.88
N GLU A 80 -1.82 1.00 11.26
CA GLU A 80 -0.91 1.92 11.95
C GLU A 80 -1.62 2.91 12.87
N HIS A 81 -2.72 3.51 12.40
CA HIS A 81 -3.39 4.61 13.12
C HIS A 81 -4.57 4.16 13.99
N ASP A 82 -5.34 3.17 13.56
CA ASP A 82 -6.61 2.81 14.22
C ASP A 82 -6.48 1.54 15.06
N VAL A 83 -5.54 0.64 14.74
CA VAL A 83 -5.39 -0.66 15.40
C VAL A 83 -4.26 -0.63 16.41
N LEU A 84 -3.02 -0.37 15.99
CA LEU A 84 -1.84 -0.49 16.86
C LEU A 84 -1.95 0.34 18.16
N PRO A 85 -2.41 1.61 18.13
CA PRO A 85 -2.53 2.40 19.36
C PRO A 85 -3.49 1.79 20.38
N GLN A 86 -4.59 1.19 19.91
CA GLN A 86 -5.60 0.55 20.77
C GLN A 86 -5.08 -0.73 21.43
N LEU A 87 -4.05 -1.36 20.86
CA LEU A 87 -3.43 -2.56 21.43
C LEU A 87 -2.31 -2.22 22.43
N THR A 88 -1.63 -1.10 22.23
CA THR A 88 -0.55 -0.62 23.12
C THR A 88 -1.05 -0.18 24.50
N VAL A 89 -2.27 0.35 24.58
CA VAL A 89 -2.83 0.95 25.81
C VAL A 89 -3.57 -0.08 26.69
N GLN A 90 -3.60 -1.37 26.32
CA GLN A 90 -4.39 -2.35 27.08
C GLN A 90 -3.90 -2.55 28.52
N GLU A 91 -4.80 -2.36 29.48
CA GLU A 91 -4.65 -2.81 30.87
C GLU A 91 -5.03 -4.30 31.02
N ALA A 92 -5.11 -4.81 32.27
CA ALA A 92 -5.31 -6.23 32.59
C ALA A 92 -6.57 -6.87 31.96
N LYS A 93 -7.54 -6.09 31.48
CA LYS A 93 -8.76 -6.55 30.80
C LYS A 93 -8.90 -5.91 29.42
N LEU A 94 -9.41 -6.69 28.47
CA LEU A 94 -9.58 -6.28 27.10
C LEU A 94 -10.77 -5.31 26.98
N GLU A 95 -10.46 -4.03 26.78
CA GLU A 95 -11.47 -2.98 26.67
C GLU A 95 -12.21 -3.03 25.33
N ARG A 96 -13.32 -2.27 25.25
CA ARG A 96 -14.13 -2.21 24.03
C ARG A 96 -13.34 -1.73 22.81
N GLY A 97 -12.50 -0.68 22.96
CA GLY A 97 -11.68 -0.15 21.87
C GLY A 97 -10.68 -1.18 21.34
N ALA A 98 -10.06 -1.93 22.25
CA ALA A 98 -9.20 -3.06 21.92
C ALA A 98 -9.93 -4.17 21.16
N LEU A 99 -11.17 -4.50 21.54
CA LEU A 99 -11.97 -5.49 20.82
C LEU A 99 -12.31 -5.05 19.39
N GLU A 100 -12.71 -3.78 19.23
CA GLU A 100 -12.99 -3.18 17.92
C GLU A 100 -11.72 -3.18 17.03
N ALA A 101 -10.57 -2.83 17.60
CA ALA A 101 -9.27 -2.90 16.92
C ALA A 101 -8.90 -4.32 16.47
N LEU A 102 -9.16 -5.36 17.28
CA LEU A 102 -8.92 -6.76 16.89
C LEU A 102 -9.84 -7.22 15.77
N LEU A 103 -11.10 -6.77 15.76
CA LEU A 103 -12.03 -7.05 14.67
C LEU A 103 -11.58 -6.36 13.37
N LEU A 104 -11.12 -5.11 13.47
CA LEU A 104 -10.53 -4.38 12.35
C LEU A 104 -9.26 -5.06 11.83
N MET A 105 -8.37 -5.49 12.72
CA MET A 105 -7.17 -6.26 12.39
C MET A 105 -7.53 -7.52 11.59
N LYS A 106 -8.50 -8.30 12.07
CA LYS A 106 -8.97 -9.51 11.39
C LYS A 106 -9.54 -9.19 10.00
N SER A 107 -10.30 -8.11 9.89
CA SER A 107 -10.87 -7.68 8.61
C SER A 107 -9.80 -7.22 7.61
N SER A 108 -8.78 -6.52 8.10
CA SER A 108 -7.65 -6.05 7.30
C SER A 108 -6.82 -7.23 6.80
N ALA A 109 -6.51 -8.20 7.68
CA ALA A 109 -5.83 -9.43 7.31
C ALA A 109 -6.51 -10.16 6.14
N ALA A 110 -7.84 -10.24 6.16
CA ALA A 110 -8.62 -10.87 5.10
C ALA A 110 -8.54 -10.14 3.74
N LYS A 111 -8.31 -8.82 3.73
CA LYS A 111 -8.10 -8.02 2.50
C LYS A 111 -6.64 -8.05 2.02
N LEU A 112 -5.69 -8.05 2.94
CA LEU A 112 -4.26 -8.08 2.61
C LEU A 112 -3.84 -9.37 1.90
N LEU A 113 -4.45 -10.50 2.27
CA LEU A 113 -4.14 -11.78 1.64
C LEU A 113 -4.39 -11.79 0.11
N PRO A 114 -5.58 -11.41 -0.41
CA PRO A 114 -5.78 -11.30 -1.85
C PRO A 114 -4.94 -10.17 -2.47
N MET A 115 -4.75 -9.03 -1.81
CA MET A 115 -3.88 -7.95 -2.31
C MET A 115 -2.45 -8.43 -2.56
N SER A 116 -1.88 -9.26 -1.66
CA SER A 116 -0.53 -9.82 -1.83
C SER A 116 -0.36 -10.59 -3.15
N LYS A 117 -1.42 -11.27 -3.61
CA LYS A 117 -1.39 -12.01 -4.89
C LYS A 117 -1.34 -11.05 -6.08
N CYS A 118 -2.17 -10.00 -6.07
CA CYS A 118 -2.16 -8.98 -7.12
C CYS A 118 -0.82 -8.23 -7.19
N LEU A 119 -0.26 -7.86 -6.03
CA LEU A 119 1.03 -7.16 -5.96
C LEU A 119 2.18 -8.00 -6.52
N LYS A 120 2.14 -9.32 -6.35
CA LYS A 120 3.15 -10.23 -6.92
C LYS A 120 3.23 -10.12 -8.44
N GLU A 121 2.09 -9.97 -9.08
CA GLU A 121 1.98 -9.86 -10.54
C GLU A 121 2.40 -8.47 -11.05
N ALA A 122 2.08 -7.42 -10.29
CA ALA A 122 2.31 -6.02 -10.66
C ALA A 122 3.73 -5.50 -10.33
N LEU A 123 4.31 -5.92 -9.20
CA LEU A 123 5.49 -5.27 -8.60
C LEU A 123 6.60 -6.27 -8.22
N GLY A 124 6.33 -7.57 -8.32
CA GLY A 124 7.27 -8.63 -7.99
C GLY A 124 7.10 -9.22 -6.58
N VAL A 125 7.99 -10.14 -6.22
CA VAL A 125 7.77 -11.09 -5.12
C VAL A 125 8.01 -10.51 -3.72
N VAL A 126 8.93 -9.55 -3.57
CA VAL A 126 9.38 -9.08 -2.24
C VAL A 126 8.24 -8.47 -1.44
N LEU A 127 7.67 -7.35 -1.92
CA LEU A 127 6.54 -6.68 -1.25
C LEU A 127 5.33 -7.62 -1.08
N ALA A 128 5.10 -8.51 -2.05
CA ALA A 128 4.01 -9.47 -1.99
C ALA A 128 4.16 -10.47 -0.82
N GLU A 129 5.34 -11.04 -0.61
CA GLU A 129 5.55 -11.98 0.49
C GLU A 129 5.52 -11.27 1.86
N ASP A 130 6.01 -10.03 1.95
CA ASP A 130 5.92 -9.23 3.19
C ASP A 130 4.47 -8.94 3.57
N VAL A 131 3.64 -8.50 2.61
CA VAL A 131 2.20 -8.27 2.83
C VAL A 131 1.46 -9.55 3.19
N LYS A 132 1.83 -10.68 2.58
CA LYS A 132 1.26 -11.99 2.89
C LYS A 132 1.65 -12.45 4.30
N MET A 133 2.90 -12.26 4.71
CA MET A 133 3.36 -12.56 6.07
C MET A 133 2.59 -11.71 7.08
N LEU A 134 2.49 -10.40 6.84
CA LEU A 134 1.73 -9.49 7.67
C LEU A 134 0.26 -9.94 7.81
N SER A 135 -0.40 -10.28 6.70
CA SER A 135 -1.76 -10.83 6.71
C SER A 135 -1.91 -12.06 7.62
N ILE A 136 -1.00 -13.03 7.52
CA ILE A 136 -1.02 -14.25 8.34
C ILE A 136 -0.88 -13.91 9.82
N VAL A 137 0.09 -13.05 10.16
CA VAL A 137 0.40 -12.66 11.53
C VAL A 137 -0.77 -11.91 12.19
N LEU A 138 -1.38 -10.97 11.46
CA LEU A 138 -2.55 -10.23 11.94
C LEU A 138 -3.74 -11.16 12.18
N SER A 139 -4.00 -12.08 11.24
CA SER A 139 -5.08 -13.05 11.36
C SER A 139 -4.88 -13.99 12.55
N ASP A 140 -3.67 -14.54 12.68
CA ASP A 140 -3.29 -15.44 13.77
C ASP A 140 -3.47 -14.76 15.13
N THR A 141 -2.95 -13.55 15.27
CA THR A 141 -3.02 -12.77 16.51
C THR A 141 -4.48 -12.44 16.86
N ALA A 142 -5.25 -11.89 15.92
CA ALA A 142 -6.65 -11.56 16.17
C ALA A 142 -7.48 -12.78 16.53
N VAL A 143 -7.31 -13.92 15.84
CA VAL A 143 -8.05 -15.15 16.12
C VAL A 143 -7.72 -15.73 17.49
N HIS A 144 -6.45 -15.74 17.89
CA HIS A 144 -6.04 -16.28 19.19
C HIS A 144 -6.54 -15.43 20.36
N VAL A 145 -6.49 -14.10 20.24
CA VAL A 145 -7.01 -13.19 21.26
C VAL A 145 -8.54 -13.30 21.35
N LEU A 146 -9.25 -13.25 20.24
CA LEU A 146 -10.73 -13.32 20.22
C LEU A 146 -11.28 -14.66 20.73
N LYS A 147 -10.50 -15.74 20.62
CA LYS A 147 -10.86 -17.07 21.19
C LYS A 147 -10.45 -17.22 22.66
N GLY A 148 -9.91 -16.18 23.29
CA GLY A 148 -9.43 -16.22 24.68
C GLY A 148 -8.20 -17.11 24.89
N LYS A 149 -7.47 -17.45 23.82
CA LYS A 149 -6.24 -18.25 23.90
C LYS A 149 -5.02 -17.41 24.24
N PHE A 150 -5.01 -16.13 23.85
CA PHE A 150 -4.02 -15.16 24.29
C PHE A 150 -4.64 -14.29 25.38
N ASN A 151 -3.94 -14.19 26.51
CA ASN A 151 -4.24 -13.20 27.52
C ASN A 151 -3.68 -11.83 27.10
N SER A 152 -4.05 -10.77 27.83
CA SER A 152 -3.59 -9.40 27.58
C SER A 152 -2.06 -9.27 27.61
N GLY A 153 -1.36 -10.03 28.46
CA GLY A 153 0.11 -10.03 28.53
C GLY A 153 0.77 -10.55 27.25
N LEU A 154 0.32 -11.69 26.72
CA LEU A 154 0.85 -12.24 25.47
C LEU A 154 0.55 -11.35 24.25
N LEU A 155 -0.56 -10.62 24.28
CA LEU A 155 -0.86 -9.62 23.26
C LEU A 155 0.12 -8.45 23.34
N GLN A 156 0.35 -7.89 24.54
CA GLN A 156 1.33 -6.81 24.74
C GLN A 156 2.73 -7.18 24.27
N GLU A 157 3.19 -8.41 24.50
CA GLU A 157 4.49 -8.89 24.01
C GLU A 157 4.58 -8.92 22.47
N ARG A 158 3.45 -9.13 21.78
CA ARG A 158 3.39 -9.16 20.30
C ARG A 158 3.23 -7.79 19.66
N VAL A 159 2.68 -6.80 20.37
CA VAL A 159 2.43 -5.46 19.80
C VAL A 159 3.67 -4.82 19.19
N PRO A 160 4.86 -4.81 19.85
CA PRO A 160 6.07 -4.23 19.25
C PRO A 160 6.44 -4.87 17.92
N TRP A 161 6.29 -6.19 17.79
CA TRP A 161 6.56 -6.89 16.55
C TRP A 161 5.53 -6.58 15.45
N LEU A 162 4.25 -6.41 15.82
CA LEU A 162 3.23 -5.95 14.87
C LEU A 162 3.51 -4.54 14.37
N VAL A 163 3.99 -3.65 15.25
CA VAL A 163 4.39 -2.29 14.89
C VAL A 163 5.51 -2.33 13.86
N GLU A 164 6.58 -3.09 14.15
CA GLU A 164 7.72 -3.24 13.25
C GLU A 164 7.29 -3.75 11.87
N LEU A 165 6.49 -4.83 11.81
CA LEU A 165 6.01 -5.38 10.53
C LEU A 165 5.16 -4.39 9.72
N VAL A 166 4.27 -3.63 10.38
CA VAL A 166 3.44 -2.62 9.72
C VAL A 166 4.32 -1.49 9.18
N THR A 167 5.28 -1.03 9.97
CA THR A 167 6.22 0.01 9.57
C THR A 167 7.10 -0.46 8.40
N ASP A 168 7.66 -1.66 8.44
CA ASP A 168 8.50 -2.21 7.39
C ASP A 168 7.76 -2.27 6.04
N VAL A 169 6.51 -2.74 6.04
CA VAL A 169 5.68 -2.76 4.82
C VAL A 169 5.41 -1.35 4.31
N LEU A 170 5.14 -0.37 5.19
CA LEU A 170 4.89 1.02 4.79
C LEU A 170 6.14 1.69 4.21
N GLU A 171 7.31 1.42 4.76
CA GLU A 171 8.58 2.01 4.32
C GLU A 171 9.20 1.27 3.13
N THR A 172 8.63 0.15 2.69
CA THR A 172 9.13 -0.62 1.56
C THR A 172 9.09 0.20 0.27
N PRO A 173 10.22 0.43 -0.41
CA PRO A 173 10.25 1.11 -1.70
C PRO A 173 9.52 0.32 -2.79
N VAL A 174 8.84 1.02 -3.68
CA VAL A 174 8.04 0.40 -4.74
C VAL A 174 8.74 0.58 -6.07
N ARG A 175 8.88 -0.51 -6.82
CA ARG A 175 9.35 -0.51 -8.20
C ARG A 175 8.26 -1.06 -9.11
N PHE A 176 7.87 -0.26 -10.09
CA PHE A 176 6.85 -0.67 -11.05
C PHE A 176 7.51 -1.45 -12.18
N CYS A 177 6.93 -2.61 -12.51
CA CYS A 177 7.43 -3.43 -13.61
C CYS A 177 7.01 -2.82 -14.95
N ASP A 178 7.92 -2.84 -15.92
CA ASP A 178 7.62 -2.41 -17.28
C ASP A 178 6.68 -3.41 -17.96
N THR A 179 5.37 -3.15 -17.91
CA THR A 179 4.34 -4.03 -18.47
C THR A 179 4.49 -4.20 -20.00
N ARG A 180 5.21 -3.29 -20.68
CA ARG A 180 5.51 -3.37 -22.12
C ARG A 180 6.40 -4.56 -22.49
N LYS A 181 7.20 -5.09 -21.56
CA LYS A 181 8.05 -6.27 -21.83
C LYS A 181 7.29 -7.60 -21.83
N ARG A 182 6.08 -7.67 -21.25
CA ARG A 182 5.29 -8.92 -21.22
C ARG A 182 4.55 -9.20 -22.53
N LYS A 183 4.42 -8.24 -23.44
CA LYS A 183 3.71 -8.41 -24.72
C LYS A 183 4.56 -9.02 -25.85
N TYR A 184 5.85 -9.29 -25.63
CA TYR A 184 6.78 -9.79 -26.66
C TYR A 184 7.64 -10.97 -26.16
N SER A 185 7.11 -11.84 -25.31
CA SER A 185 7.82 -13.04 -24.87
C SER A 185 7.07 -14.34 -25.13
N ASP A 186 6.11 -14.31 -26.05
CA ASP A 186 5.56 -15.50 -26.71
C ASP A 186 5.59 -15.25 -28.23
N GLU A 187 6.78 -15.35 -28.82
CA GLU A 187 6.99 -15.67 -30.25
C GLU A 187 8.41 -16.22 -30.45
#